data_AF-A0A839S4K3-F1
#
_entry.id   AF-A0A839S4K3-F1
#
_cell.length_a   1.000
_cell.length_b   1.000
_cell.length_c   1.000
_cell.angle_alpha   90.00
_cell.angle_beta   90.00
_cell.angle_gamma   90.00
#
_symmetry.space_group_name_H-M   'P 1'
#
loop_
_entity.id
_entity.type
_entity.pdbx_description
1 polymer ?
#
loop_
_entity_poly.entity_id
_entity_poly.type
_entity_poly.pdbx_seq_one_letter_code
_entity_poly.pdbx_strand_id
1 'polypeptide(L)'
;MRIRRVITTRAGGYSKPPYDSFNLGLHVGDDPDAVRANRARLASELGLAEDRLTWMEQVHGRTATIVDGTETEPAEATDALVTATPGVVPVVLVADCVPVLLGDAEAGVVAAVHAGRVGARVGVVPAALEAMRSVGAEPGRIEALLGPAVCGSCYEVPADMADDVEAHLPGSRCRSRKGTAALDLHAGLWRQLADAGVGRIGVDPRCTVEDHTLFSHRRDNPSGRIAALTWIEE
;
A
#
# COMPACT_ATOMS: atom_id res chain seq x y z
N MET A 1 18.39 7.68 11.12
CA MET A 1 17.09 8.36 11.32
C MET A 1 16.05 7.33 11.76
N ARG A 2 14.88 7.72 12.28
CA ARG A 2 13.82 6.76 12.66
C ARG A 2 12.73 6.74 11.59
N ILE A 3 12.49 5.55 11.02
CA ILE A 3 11.37 5.35 10.10
C ILE A 3 10.12 5.02 10.92
N ARG A 4 9.02 5.74 10.66
CA ARG A 4 7.69 5.43 11.17
C ARG A 4 6.85 4.80 10.07
N ARG A 5 6.03 3.83 10.45
CA ARG A 5 5.09 3.13 9.58
C ARG A 5 3.76 3.04 10.31
N VAL A 6 2.68 3.43 9.64
CA VAL A 6 1.32 3.41 10.19
C VAL A 6 0.40 2.77 9.17
N ILE A 7 -0.51 1.94 9.66
CA ILE A 7 -1.59 1.34 8.87
C ILE A 7 -2.89 1.60 9.63
N THR A 8 -3.86 2.23 8.97
CA THR A 8 -5.15 2.56 9.58
C THR A 8 -6.09 1.36 9.60
N THR A 9 -7.11 1.43 10.45
CA THR A 9 -8.27 0.55 10.42
C THR A 9 -9.47 1.32 9.89
N ARG A 10 -10.64 0.68 9.76
CA ARG A 10 -11.88 1.36 9.37
C ARG A 10 -12.53 2.20 10.48
N ALA A 11 -11.97 2.20 11.69
CA ALA A 11 -12.62 2.73 12.89
C ALA A 11 -12.31 4.21 13.20
N GLY A 12 -13.28 4.90 13.80
CA GLY A 12 -13.13 6.22 14.40
C GLY A 12 -13.33 7.42 13.48
N GLY A 13 -13.87 7.23 12.27
CA GLY A 13 -14.06 8.34 11.33
C GLY A 13 -15.48 8.91 11.25
N TYR A 14 -15.71 9.72 10.22
CA TYR A 14 -16.91 10.52 9.98
C TYR A 14 -17.79 9.99 8.85
N SER A 15 -17.32 9.00 8.08
CA SER A 15 -18.06 8.43 6.97
C SER A 15 -19.24 7.58 7.46
N LYS A 16 -20.31 7.55 6.66
CA LYS A 16 -21.52 6.76 6.93
C LYS A 16 -21.51 5.45 6.12
N PRO A 17 -22.37 4.47 6.46
CA PRO A 17 -22.52 3.28 5.62
C PRO A 17 -22.79 3.65 4.16
N PRO A 18 -22.15 2.97 3.19
CA PRO A 18 -21.32 1.75 3.33
C PRO A 18 -19.83 2.00 3.63
N TYR A 19 -19.43 3.25 3.88
CA TYR A 19 -18.03 3.65 4.11
C TYR A 19 -17.71 3.85 5.60
N ASP A 20 -18.57 3.38 6.50
CA ASP A 20 -18.40 3.57 7.93
C ASP A 20 -17.09 2.92 8.41
N SER A 21 -16.22 3.60 9.17
CA SER A 21 -16.32 4.98 9.65
C SER A 21 -15.18 5.87 9.14
N PHE A 22 -13.99 5.32 8.91
CA PHE A 22 -12.76 6.06 8.62
C PHE A 22 -12.25 5.84 7.20
N ASN A 23 -13.10 6.12 6.20
CA ASN A 23 -12.71 6.04 4.80
C ASN A 23 -11.81 7.23 4.40
N LEU A 24 -10.66 6.91 3.78
CA LEU A 24 -9.67 7.91 3.34
C LEU A 24 -9.62 8.09 1.80
N GLY A 25 -10.44 7.34 1.06
CA GLY A 25 -10.52 7.38 -0.40
C GLY A 25 -11.59 8.34 -0.90
N LEU A 26 -11.19 9.33 -1.70
CA LEU A 26 -12.11 10.27 -2.39
C LEU A 26 -12.75 9.67 -3.65
N HIS A 27 -12.16 8.59 -4.20
CA HIS A 27 -12.53 8.02 -5.49
C HIS A 27 -13.55 6.87 -5.39
N VAL A 28 -14.13 6.63 -4.20
CA VAL A 28 -14.99 5.46 -3.95
C VAL A 28 -16.49 5.77 -3.92
N GLY A 29 -16.86 7.05 -4.06
CA GLY A 29 -18.26 7.51 -4.01
C GLY A 29 -18.78 7.83 -2.61
N ASP A 30 -17.88 8.09 -1.65
CA ASP A 30 -18.23 8.61 -0.32
C ASP A 30 -18.43 10.14 -0.35
N ASP A 31 -19.00 10.69 0.71
CA ASP A 31 -19.12 12.14 0.92
C ASP A 31 -17.72 12.77 1.00
N PRO A 32 -17.34 13.67 0.08
CA PRO A 32 -16.02 14.30 0.07
C PRO A 32 -15.70 15.05 1.37
N ASP A 33 -16.69 15.63 2.06
CA ASP A 33 -16.45 16.35 3.31
C ASP A 33 -16.16 15.39 4.46
N ALA A 34 -16.82 14.23 4.49
CA ALA A 34 -16.49 13.18 5.45
C ALA A 34 -15.07 12.63 5.24
N VAL A 35 -14.67 12.42 3.98
CA VAL A 35 -13.32 11.95 3.65
C VAL A 35 -12.25 12.99 4.01
N ARG A 36 -12.50 14.29 3.74
CA ARG A 36 -11.60 15.37 4.18
C ARG A 36 -11.48 15.42 5.70
N ALA A 37 -12.59 15.31 6.44
CA ALA A 37 -12.56 15.23 7.89
C ALA A 37 -11.76 14.01 8.40
N ASN A 38 -11.86 12.87 7.73
CA ASN A 38 -11.05 11.69 8.05
C ASN A 38 -9.55 11.93 7.79
N ARG A 39 -9.18 12.59 6.69
CA ARG A 39 -7.78 12.91 6.37
C ARG A 39 -7.18 13.93 7.35
N ALA A 40 -7.93 14.98 7.70
CA ALA A 40 -7.54 15.94 8.72
C ALA A 40 -7.33 15.27 10.09
N ARG A 41 -8.24 14.35 10.46
CA ARG A 41 -8.09 13.54 11.68
C ARG A 41 -6.85 12.66 11.63
N LEU A 42 -6.58 11.98 10.51
CA LEU A 42 -5.38 11.15 10.34
C LEU A 42 -4.10 11.96 10.62
N ALA A 43 -3.98 13.15 10.03
CA ALA A 43 -2.83 14.02 10.25
C ALA A 43 -2.71 14.43 11.74
N SER A 44 -3.83 14.86 12.34
CA SER A 44 -3.87 15.29 13.75
C SER A 44 -3.49 14.18 14.73
N GLU A 45 -4.01 12.97 14.56
CA GLU A 45 -3.72 11.82 15.44
C GLU A 45 -2.24 11.38 15.36
N LEU A 46 -1.58 11.65 14.24
CA LEU A 46 -0.17 11.34 14.02
C LEU A 46 0.77 12.49 14.38
N GLY A 47 0.24 13.65 14.76
CA GLY A 47 1.04 14.86 15.00
C GLY A 47 1.70 15.39 13.73
N LEU A 48 1.11 15.16 12.56
CA LEU A 48 1.61 15.58 11.25
C LEU A 48 0.81 16.79 10.77
N ALA A 49 1.46 17.67 9.99
CA ALA A 49 0.74 18.68 9.23
C ALA A 49 0.08 18.02 8.00
N GLU A 50 -1.16 18.41 7.70
CA GLU A 50 -1.97 17.76 6.65
C GLU A 50 -1.34 17.89 5.26
N ASP A 51 -0.69 19.01 5.00
CA ASP A 51 0.05 19.31 3.76
C ASP A 51 1.33 18.48 3.58
N ARG A 52 1.73 17.71 4.59
CA ARG A 52 2.84 16.75 4.50
C ARG A 52 2.41 15.35 4.07
N LEU A 53 1.11 15.07 4.06
CA LEU A 53 0.57 13.81 3.53
C LEU A 53 0.53 13.87 2.00
N THR A 54 1.43 13.12 1.34
CA THR A 54 1.46 13.05 -0.12
C THR A 54 0.62 11.88 -0.62
N TRP A 55 -0.32 12.19 -1.51
CA TRP A 55 -1.26 11.22 -2.08
C TRP A 55 -0.89 10.88 -3.53
N MET A 56 -1.43 9.78 -4.05
CA MET A 56 -1.25 9.36 -5.43
C MET A 56 -2.59 8.95 -6.07
N GLU A 57 -2.70 9.16 -7.37
CA GLU A 57 -3.76 8.64 -8.21
C GLU A 57 -3.44 7.20 -8.61
N GLN A 58 -3.92 6.26 -7.80
CA GLN A 58 -3.64 4.84 -7.95
C GLN A 58 -4.40 4.24 -9.13
N VAL A 59 -3.67 3.81 -10.16
CA VAL A 59 -4.23 3.26 -11.40
C VAL A 59 -3.92 1.77 -11.59
N HIS A 60 -3.37 1.11 -10.56
CA HIS A 60 -2.89 -0.27 -10.59
C HIS A 60 -1.76 -0.50 -11.62
N GLY A 61 -0.98 0.55 -11.90
CA GLY A 61 0.20 0.53 -12.76
C GLY A 61 1.49 0.21 -12.00
N ARG A 62 2.61 0.62 -12.58
CA ARG A 62 3.96 0.44 -12.02
C ARG A 62 4.76 1.75 -11.90
N THR A 63 4.11 2.89 -12.04
CA THR A 63 4.77 4.20 -11.99
C THR A 63 5.20 4.48 -10.56
N ALA A 64 6.49 4.79 -10.38
CA ALA A 64 7.06 5.26 -9.13
C ALA A 64 7.49 6.71 -9.28
N THR A 65 6.97 7.58 -8.42
CA THR A 65 7.19 9.02 -8.48
C THR A 65 7.95 9.46 -7.23
N ILE A 66 9.04 10.18 -7.44
CA ILE A 66 9.81 10.81 -6.35
C ILE A 66 9.13 12.14 -6.02
N VAL A 67 8.84 12.34 -4.74
CA VAL A 67 8.11 13.50 -4.21
C VAL A 67 8.90 14.21 -3.13
N ASP A 68 8.70 15.51 -3.00
CA ASP A 68 9.41 16.37 -2.04
C ASP A 68 8.49 17.16 -1.10
N GLY A 69 7.17 16.95 -1.20
CA GLY A 69 6.16 17.61 -0.38
C GLY A 69 5.70 18.96 -0.92
N THR A 70 6.05 19.31 -2.16
CA THR A 70 5.50 20.48 -2.87
C THR A 70 4.23 20.17 -3.66
N GLU A 71 3.81 18.90 -3.67
CA GLU A 71 2.65 18.45 -4.42
C GLU A 71 1.35 19.02 -3.83
N THR A 72 0.59 19.75 -4.64
CA THR A 72 -0.71 20.30 -4.23
C THR A 72 -1.89 19.39 -4.57
N GLU A 73 -1.64 18.36 -5.39
CA GLU A 73 -2.62 17.38 -5.86
C GLU A 73 -2.01 15.97 -5.77
N PRO A 74 -2.83 14.90 -5.79
CA PRO A 74 -2.30 13.55 -5.87
C PRO A 74 -1.38 13.36 -7.09
N ALA A 75 -0.26 12.66 -6.91
CA ALA A 75 0.63 12.33 -8.01
C ALA A 75 -0.11 11.53 -9.09
N GLU A 76 -0.18 12.06 -10.31
CA GLU A 76 -0.93 11.51 -11.45
C GLU A 76 -0.45 10.09 -11.81
N ALA A 77 -1.38 9.20 -12.13
CA ALA A 77 -1.12 7.84 -12.61
C ALA A 77 0.03 7.10 -11.89
N THR A 78 0.05 7.19 -10.56
CA THR A 78 1.16 6.76 -9.69
C THR A 78 0.68 5.69 -8.72
N ASP A 79 1.46 4.61 -8.59
CA ASP A 79 1.20 3.51 -7.65
C ASP A 79 2.36 3.28 -6.67
N ALA A 80 3.42 4.10 -6.74
CA ALA A 80 4.48 4.15 -5.74
C ALA A 80 4.96 5.59 -5.54
N LEU A 81 4.98 6.03 -4.30
CA LEU A 81 5.55 7.32 -3.91
C LEU A 81 6.86 7.07 -3.17
N VAL A 82 7.93 7.77 -3.56
CA VAL A 82 9.26 7.69 -2.96
C VAL A 82 9.70 9.08 -2.51
N THR A 83 10.34 9.19 -1.35
CA THR A 83 10.92 10.47 -0.93
C THR A 83 12.19 10.28 -0.12
N ALA A 84 13.11 11.23 -0.29
CA ALA A 84 14.28 11.42 0.56
C ALA A 84 14.17 12.70 1.42
N THR A 85 13.00 13.37 1.38
CA THR A 85 12.77 14.64 2.08
C THR A 85 12.19 14.36 3.47
N PRO A 86 12.87 14.74 4.57
CA PRO A 86 12.33 14.58 5.92
C PRO A 86 10.96 15.22 6.10
N GLY A 87 10.11 14.54 6.87
CA GLY A 87 8.75 14.98 7.14
C GLY A 87 7.76 14.90 5.97
N VAL A 88 8.16 14.47 4.76
CA VAL A 88 7.19 14.09 3.70
C VAL A 88 6.65 12.70 3.99
N VAL A 89 5.34 12.52 3.88
CA VAL A 89 4.65 11.29 4.30
C VAL A 89 3.91 10.69 3.10
N PRO A 90 4.56 9.81 2.31
CA PRO A 90 3.91 9.02 1.29
C PRO A 90 2.73 8.19 1.85
N VAL A 91 1.56 8.30 1.21
CA VAL A 91 0.34 7.56 1.59
C VAL A 91 -0.13 6.66 0.46
N VAL A 92 -0.42 5.39 0.78
CA VAL A 92 -1.12 4.45 -0.11
C VAL A 92 -2.47 4.08 0.46
N LEU A 93 -3.50 4.03 -0.40
CA LEU A 93 -4.85 3.59 -0.05
C LEU A 93 -5.13 2.18 -0.57
N VAL A 94 -5.69 1.31 0.25
CA VAL A 94 -6.05 -0.05 -0.18
C VAL A 94 -7.40 -0.49 0.36
N ALA A 95 -8.00 -1.44 -0.34
CA ALA A 95 -8.98 -2.39 0.17
C ALA A 95 -8.73 -3.69 -0.60
N ASP A 96 -8.06 -4.65 0.05
CA ASP A 96 -7.54 -5.93 -0.49
C ASP A 96 -6.18 -5.93 -1.21
N CYS A 97 -5.80 -4.86 -1.92
CA CYS A 97 -4.45 -4.78 -2.50
C CYS A 97 -3.38 -4.70 -1.40
N VAL A 98 -2.15 -5.14 -1.69
CA VAL A 98 -1.06 -5.12 -0.69
C VAL A 98 -0.45 -3.73 -0.62
N PRO A 99 -0.52 -3.01 0.52
CA PRO A 99 0.29 -1.82 0.72
C PRO A 99 1.71 -2.26 1.13
N VAL A 100 2.73 -1.78 0.41
CA VAL A 100 4.14 -2.07 0.74
C VAL A 100 4.80 -0.78 1.23
N LEU A 101 5.29 -0.79 2.46
CA LEU A 101 6.03 0.33 3.06
C LEU A 101 7.51 -0.03 3.10
N LEU A 102 8.33 0.75 2.40
CA LEU A 102 9.77 0.55 2.27
C LEU A 102 10.51 1.68 2.98
N GLY A 103 11.71 1.41 3.48
CA GLY A 103 12.62 2.48 3.82
C GLY A 103 14.03 2.05 4.19
N ASP A 104 14.99 2.93 3.86
CA ASP A 104 16.40 2.87 4.25
C ASP A 104 16.65 4.01 5.25
N ALA A 105 16.85 3.63 6.52
CA ALA A 105 17.00 4.58 7.63
C ALA A 105 18.37 5.29 7.65
N GLU A 106 19.35 4.76 6.91
CA GLU A 106 20.69 5.33 6.80
C GLU A 106 20.74 6.34 5.65
N ALA A 107 20.13 6.01 4.51
CA ALA A 107 19.99 6.93 3.39
C ALA A 107 18.94 8.02 3.64
N GLY A 108 18.01 7.80 4.57
CA GLY A 108 16.88 8.69 4.76
C GLY A 108 15.92 8.65 3.58
N VAL A 109 15.59 7.45 3.09
CA VAL A 109 14.67 7.26 1.96
C VAL A 109 13.52 6.35 2.38
N VAL A 110 12.29 6.72 2.06
CA VAL A 110 11.09 5.89 2.30
C VAL A 110 10.20 5.83 1.06
N ALA A 111 9.38 4.79 0.99
CA ALA A 111 8.37 4.67 -0.06
C ALA A 111 7.09 3.99 0.42
N ALA A 112 5.95 4.42 -0.12
CA ALA A 112 4.65 3.77 0.01
C ALA A 112 4.19 3.29 -1.36
N VAL A 113 3.85 2.00 -1.48
CA VAL A 113 3.56 1.35 -2.76
C VAL A 113 2.21 0.64 -2.70
N HIS A 114 1.41 0.86 -3.73
CA HIS A 114 0.18 0.16 -4.02
C HIS A 114 0.45 -1.07 -4.90
N ALA A 115 0.51 -2.25 -4.29
CA ALA A 115 0.71 -3.50 -5.00
C ALA A 115 -0.60 -4.29 -5.11
N GLY A 116 -1.50 -3.82 -5.99
CA GLY A 116 -2.61 -4.64 -6.49
C GLY A 116 -2.14 -5.70 -7.48
N ARG A 117 -3.00 -6.66 -7.85
CA ARG A 117 -2.61 -7.78 -8.74
C ARG A 117 -1.93 -7.32 -10.04
N VAL A 118 -2.49 -6.30 -10.71
CA VAL A 118 -1.92 -5.78 -11.96
C VAL A 118 -0.58 -5.11 -11.70
N GLY A 119 -0.49 -4.18 -10.74
CA GLY A 119 0.75 -3.49 -10.39
C GLY A 119 1.87 -4.43 -9.92
N ALA A 120 1.54 -5.41 -9.08
CA ALA A 120 2.48 -6.42 -8.60
C ALA A 120 3.00 -7.28 -9.77
N ARG A 121 2.10 -7.75 -10.64
CA ARG A 121 2.44 -8.50 -11.87
C ARG A 121 3.32 -7.68 -12.82
N VAL A 122 3.02 -6.39 -13.03
CA VAL A 122 3.79 -5.55 -13.93
C VAL A 122 5.04 -4.95 -13.29
N GLY A 123 5.30 -5.20 -12.00
CA GLY A 123 6.56 -4.85 -11.34
C GLY A 123 6.61 -3.45 -10.70
N VAL A 124 5.56 -3.05 -9.98
CA VAL A 124 5.54 -1.79 -9.20
C VAL A 124 6.58 -1.76 -8.07
N VAL A 125 6.83 -2.87 -7.38
CA VAL A 125 7.85 -2.92 -6.31
C VAL A 125 9.27 -2.77 -6.89
N PRO A 126 9.67 -3.48 -7.97
CA PRO A 126 10.92 -3.19 -8.67
C PRO A 126 11.06 -1.73 -9.10
N ALA A 127 9.98 -1.10 -9.59
CA ALA A 127 10.00 0.31 -9.95
C ALA A 127 10.24 1.23 -8.74
N ALA A 128 9.59 0.94 -7.61
CA ALA A 128 9.80 1.68 -6.36
C ALA A 128 11.23 1.52 -5.82
N LEU A 129 11.78 0.30 -5.85
CA LEU A 129 13.16 0.05 -5.43
C LEU A 129 14.17 0.81 -6.31
N GLU A 130 13.93 0.86 -7.63
CA GLU A 130 14.79 1.64 -8.53
C GLU A 130 14.71 3.14 -8.24
N ALA A 131 13.51 3.67 -8.02
CA ALA A 131 13.34 5.06 -7.62
C ALA A 131 14.03 5.35 -6.27
N MET A 132 13.91 4.47 -5.28
CA MET A 132 14.62 4.59 -4.00
C MET A 132 16.15 4.60 -4.18
N ARG A 133 16.69 3.73 -5.04
CA ARG A 133 18.14 3.68 -5.34
C ARG A 133 18.63 4.97 -6.00
N SER A 134 17.83 5.55 -6.90
CA SER A 134 18.19 6.81 -7.57
C SER A 134 18.32 8.00 -6.62
N VAL A 135 17.73 7.90 -5.41
CA VAL A 135 17.84 8.91 -4.34
C VAL A 135 18.70 8.43 -3.16
N GLY A 136 19.50 7.38 -3.35
CA GLY A 136 20.56 6.97 -2.43
C GLY A 136 20.26 5.79 -1.51
N ALA A 137 19.10 5.13 -1.64
CA ALA A 137 18.82 3.92 -0.87
C ALA A 137 19.65 2.72 -1.36
N GLU A 138 20.04 1.85 -0.44
CA GLU A 138 20.75 0.61 -0.77
C GLU A 138 19.86 -0.61 -0.49
N PRO A 139 19.64 -1.55 -1.45
CA PRO A 139 18.73 -2.68 -1.27
C PRO A 139 18.93 -3.47 0.02
N GLY A 140 20.17 -3.79 0.37
CA GLY A 140 20.51 -4.54 1.59
C GLY A 140 20.20 -3.80 2.90
N ARG A 141 19.95 -2.49 2.85
CA ARG A 141 19.54 -1.65 4.01
C ARG A 141 18.05 -1.38 4.05
N ILE A 142 17.34 -1.59 2.95
CA ILE A 142 15.90 -1.37 2.89
C ILE A 142 15.20 -2.40 3.80
N GLU A 143 14.29 -1.88 4.62
CA GLU A 143 13.30 -2.65 5.34
C GLU A 143 11.94 -2.50 4.68
N ALA A 144 11.25 -3.61 4.48
CA ALA A 144 9.90 -3.66 3.93
C ALA A 144 8.90 -4.14 4.98
N LEU A 145 7.70 -3.55 4.96
CA LEU A 145 6.49 -4.08 5.60
C LEU A 145 5.43 -4.28 4.52
N LEU A 146 5.03 -5.54 4.31
CA LEU A 146 3.83 -5.89 3.56
C LEU A 146 2.62 -5.77 4.50
N GLY A 147 1.78 -4.76 4.32
CA GLY A 147 0.61 -4.53 5.17
C GLY A 147 -0.58 -5.45 4.86
N PRO A 148 -1.70 -5.31 5.57
CA PRO A 148 -2.83 -6.22 5.46
C PRO A 148 -3.48 -6.14 4.07
N ALA A 149 -3.87 -7.31 3.56
CA ALA A 149 -4.38 -7.50 2.20
C ALA A 149 -5.31 -8.71 2.15
N VAL A 150 -5.92 -9.00 1.00
CA VAL A 150 -6.66 -10.26 0.85
C VAL A 150 -5.68 -11.43 0.82
N CYS A 151 -5.90 -12.44 1.67
CA CYS A 151 -5.03 -13.62 1.74
C CYS A 151 -5.33 -14.63 0.63
N GLY A 152 -4.40 -15.55 0.38
CA GLY A 152 -4.54 -16.62 -0.63
C GLY A 152 -5.76 -17.52 -0.44
N SER A 153 -6.21 -17.72 0.80
CA SER A 153 -7.43 -18.48 1.10
C SER A 153 -8.72 -17.80 0.61
N CYS A 154 -8.70 -16.48 0.44
CA CYS A 154 -9.86 -15.64 0.09
C CYS A 154 -9.79 -15.04 -1.32
N TYR A 155 -8.62 -15.01 -1.96
CA TYR A 155 -8.42 -14.38 -3.28
C TYR A 155 -8.60 -15.37 -4.43
N GLU A 156 -9.82 -15.85 -4.63
CA GLU A 156 -10.17 -16.68 -5.80
C GLU A 156 -10.07 -15.89 -7.11
N VAL A 157 -9.44 -16.51 -8.12
CA VAL A 157 -9.33 -15.98 -9.49
C VAL A 157 -9.45 -17.12 -10.51
N PRO A 158 -9.77 -16.83 -11.78
CA PRO A 158 -9.63 -17.80 -12.86
C PRO A 158 -8.22 -18.42 -12.93
N ALA A 159 -8.12 -19.69 -13.34
CA ALA A 159 -6.86 -20.43 -13.31
C ALA A 159 -5.79 -19.83 -14.24
N ASP A 160 -6.19 -19.40 -15.43
CA ASP A 160 -5.36 -18.69 -16.40
C ASP A 160 -4.82 -17.37 -15.83
N MET A 161 -5.65 -16.62 -15.10
CA MET A 161 -5.21 -15.42 -14.39
C MET A 161 -4.20 -15.73 -13.29
N ALA A 162 -4.38 -16.83 -12.54
CA ALA A 162 -3.41 -17.23 -11.54
C ALA A 162 -2.08 -17.72 -12.16
N ASP A 163 -2.14 -18.41 -13.30
CA ASP A 163 -0.95 -18.86 -14.04
C ASP A 163 -0.17 -17.68 -14.60
N ASP A 164 -0.87 -16.68 -15.14
CA ASP A 164 -0.27 -15.44 -15.62
C ASP A 164 0.43 -14.64 -14.51
N VAL A 165 -0.19 -14.53 -13.33
CA VAL A 165 0.47 -13.87 -12.19
C VAL A 165 1.67 -14.68 -11.70
N GLU A 166 1.58 -16.00 -11.60
CA GLU A 166 2.73 -16.84 -11.21
C GLU A 166 3.92 -16.68 -12.16
N ALA A 167 3.67 -16.53 -13.47
CA ALA A 167 4.72 -16.35 -14.46
C ALA A 167 5.51 -15.02 -14.28
N HIS A 168 4.89 -13.98 -13.71
CA HIS A 168 5.49 -12.65 -13.57
C HIS A 168 5.81 -12.26 -12.12
N LEU A 169 5.15 -12.92 -11.16
CA LEU A 169 5.33 -12.77 -9.71
C LEU A 169 5.33 -14.18 -9.07
N PRO A 170 6.41 -14.94 -9.23
CA PRO A 170 6.47 -16.33 -8.78
C PRO A 170 6.23 -16.50 -7.27
N GLY A 171 5.57 -17.59 -6.88
CA GLY A 171 5.16 -17.86 -5.51
C GLY A 171 3.80 -17.27 -5.13
N SER A 172 3.13 -16.57 -6.05
CA SER A 172 1.79 -16.04 -5.79
C SER A 172 0.67 -17.04 -6.03
N ARG A 173 0.82 -18.04 -6.90
CA ARG A 173 -0.26 -19.01 -7.12
C ARG A 173 -0.42 -19.93 -5.93
N CYS A 174 -1.65 -20.04 -5.44
CA CYS A 174 -2.03 -20.95 -4.37
C CYS A 174 -3.42 -21.56 -4.63
N ARG A 175 -3.98 -22.25 -3.62
CA ARG A 175 -5.36 -22.72 -3.62
C ARG A 175 -6.16 -21.98 -2.55
N SER A 176 -7.38 -21.57 -2.90
CA SER A 176 -8.30 -20.96 -1.94
C SER A 176 -8.78 -21.97 -0.89
N ARG A 177 -9.53 -21.48 0.10
CA ARG A 177 -10.24 -22.36 1.05
C ARG A 177 -11.22 -23.32 0.37
N LYS A 178 -11.70 -23.00 -0.84
CA LYS A 178 -12.58 -23.87 -1.64
C LYS A 178 -11.81 -24.83 -2.55
N GLY A 179 -10.49 -24.79 -2.55
CA GLY A 179 -9.63 -25.63 -3.39
C GLY A 179 -9.51 -25.16 -4.84
N THR A 180 -10.06 -24.00 -5.20
CA THR A 180 -9.96 -23.36 -6.52
C THR A 180 -8.64 -22.59 -6.67
N ALA A 181 -8.30 -22.16 -7.90
CA ALA A 181 -7.14 -21.32 -8.13
C ALA A 181 -7.27 -19.97 -7.40
N ALA A 182 -6.18 -19.54 -6.77
CA ALA A 182 -6.13 -18.33 -5.98
C ALA A 182 -4.75 -17.66 -6.00
N LEU A 183 -4.69 -16.45 -5.44
CA LEU A 183 -3.47 -15.65 -5.38
C LEU A 183 -3.12 -15.23 -3.95
N ASP A 184 -1.90 -15.58 -3.53
CA ASP A 184 -1.22 -15.00 -2.38
C ASP A 184 -0.23 -13.93 -2.87
N LEU A 185 -0.68 -12.67 -2.92
CA LEU A 185 0.20 -11.58 -3.34
C LEU A 185 1.27 -11.28 -2.30
N HIS A 186 1.05 -11.57 -1.02
CA HIS A 186 2.09 -11.43 0.01
C HIS A 186 3.26 -12.36 -0.30
N ALA A 187 3.00 -13.63 -0.61
CA ALA A 187 4.03 -14.61 -0.91
C ALA A 187 4.88 -14.21 -2.13
N GLY A 188 4.23 -13.80 -3.22
CA GLY A 188 4.95 -13.37 -4.43
C GLY A 188 5.74 -12.08 -4.24
N LEU A 189 5.18 -11.07 -3.55
CA LEU A 189 5.88 -9.82 -3.25
C LEU A 189 7.04 -10.03 -2.27
N TRP A 190 6.87 -10.90 -1.27
CA TRP A 190 7.93 -11.27 -0.35
C TRP A 190 9.12 -11.85 -1.10
N ARG A 191 8.86 -12.81 -2.02
CA ARG A 191 9.90 -13.39 -2.86
C ARG A 191 10.56 -12.35 -3.76
N GLN A 192 9.77 -11.49 -4.41
CA GLN A 192 10.28 -10.43 -5.27
C GLN A 192 11.20 -9.45 -4.51
N LEU A 193 10.86 -9.09 -3.27
CA LEU A 193 11.70 -8.26 -2.39
C LEU A 193 12.97 -9.01 -1.97
N ALA A 194 12.87 -10.28 -1.61
CA ALA A 194 14.01 -11.11 -1.20
C ALA A 194 15.01 -11.30 -2.36
N ASP A 195 14.51 -11.61 -3.56
CA ASP A 195 15.30 -11.75 -4.78
C ASP A 195 15.98 -10.43 -5.18
N ALA A 196 15.38 -9.28 -4.83
CA ALA A 196 15.97 -7.95 -5.02
C ALA A 196 17.01 -7.57 -3.93
N GLY A 197 17.24 -8.44 -2.94
CA GLY A 197 18.23 -8.22 -1.88
C GLY A 197 17.77 -7.29 -0.76
N VAL A 198 16.46 -7.11 -0.57
CA VAL A 198 15.91 -6.31 0.54
C VAL A 198 16.28 -6.93 1.88
N GLY A 199 16.88 -6.13 2.77
CA GLY A 199 17.54 -6.62 3.97
C GLY A 199 16.60 -7.21 5.04
N ARG A 200 15.41 -6.62 5.24
CA ARG A 200 14.40 -7.12 6.19
C ARG A 200 13.01 -7.01 5.59
N ILE A 201 12.21 -8.06 5.70
CA ILE A 201 10.85 -8.10 5.15
C ILE A 201 9.90 -8.63 6.22
N GLY A 202 9.03 -7.76 6.72
CA GLY A 202 7.92 -8.10 7.60
C GLY A 202 6.61 -8.25 6.83
N VAL A 203 5.71 -9.11 7.32
CA VAL A 203 4.37 -9.31 6.76
C VAL A 203 3.34 -9.15 7.87
N ASP A 204 2.35 -8.28 7.66
CA ASP A 204 1.15 -8.23 8.47
C ASP A 204 0.22 -9.39 8.06
N PRO A 205 -0.07 -10.35 8.95
CA PRO A 205 -0.81 -11.55 8.59
C PRO A 205 -2.32 -11.32 8.46
N ARG A 206 -2.83 -10.12 8.76
CA ARG A 206 -4.29 -9.86 8.74
C ARG A 206 -4.82 -9.88 7.31
N CYS A 207 -5.91 -10.62 7.12
CA CYS A 207 -6.65 -10.66 5.87
C CYS A 207 -7.76 -9.59 5.86
N THR A 208 -7.79 -8.70 4.87
CA THR A 208 -8.82 -7.65 4.77
C THR A 208 -10.23 -8.22 4.64
N VAL A 209 -10.40 -9.40 4.04
CA VAL A 209 -11.70 -10.08 3.91
C VAL A 209 -12.17 -10.65 5.25
N GLU A 210 -11.28 -11.28 6.01
CA GLU A 210 -11.60 -11.97 7.26
C GLU A 210 -11.64 -11.04 8.48
N ASP A 211 -10.81 -9.99 8.47
CA ASP A 211 -10.77 -8.98 9.53
C ASP A 211 -11.75 -7.83 9.24
N HIS A 212 -12.85 -7.83 9.98
CA HIS A 212 -13.90 -6.81 9.84
C HIS A 212 -13.50 -5.44 10.39
N THR A 213 -12.36 -5.31 11.07
CA THR A 213 -11.78 -4.00 11.43
C THR A 213 -11.12 -3.29 10.25
N LEU A 214 -11.02 -3.96 9.09
CA LEU A 214 -10.47 -3.41 7.86
C LEU A 214 -11.54 -3.30 6.77
N PHE A 215 -11.35 -2.36 5.83
CA PHE A 215 -12.14 -2.33 4.60
C PHE A 215 -11.67 -3.43 3.64
N SER A 216 -12.61 -4.04 2.92
CA SER A 216 -12.36 -5.00 1.85
C SER A 216 -13.31 -4.72 0.70
N HIS A 217 -12.78 -4.66 -0.52
CA HIS A 217 -13.56 -4.50 -1.74
C HIS A 217 -14.22 -5.83 -2.17
N ARG A 218 -13.57 -6.95 -1.89
CA ARG A 218 -14.03 -8.30 -2.18
C ARG A 218 -15.21 -8.69 -1.30
N ARG A 219 -15.18 -8.28 -0.02
CA ARG A 219 -16.28 -8.50 0.92
C ARG A 219 -17.41 -7.51 0.70
N ASP A 220 -17.07 -6.23 0.57
CA ASP A 220 -18.02 -5.12 0.50
C ASP A 220 -17.78 -4.34 -0.80
N ASN A 221 -18.79 -4.19 -1.67
CA ASN A 221 -18.67 -3.36 -2.87
C ASN A 221 -19.98 -2.58 -3.11
N PRO A 222 -20.02 -1.26 -2.87
CA PRO A 222 -18.88 -0.36 -2.57
C PRO A 222 -18.31 -0.50 -1.14
N SER A 223 -17.08 0.01 -0.94
CA SER A 223 -16.35 -0.03 0.35
C SER A 223 -15.33 1.10 0.45
N GLY A 224 -14.96 1.47 1.69
CA GLY A 224 -13.94 2.48 1.98
C GLY A 224 -12.51 2.02 1.69
N ARG A 225 -11.52 2.85 2.03
CA ARG A 225 -10.08 2.54 1.91
C ARG A 225 -9.36 2.74 3.23
N ILE A 226 -8.54 1.76 3.61
CA ILE A 226 -7.52 1.94 4.65
C ILE A 226 -6.31 2.63 4.05
N ALA A 227 -5.53 3.33 4.86
CA ALA A 227 -4.26 3.92 4.46
C ALA A 227 -3.09 3.18 5.09
N ALA A 228 -2.00 3.04 4.35
CA ALA A 228 -0.69 2.76 4.90
C ALA A 228 0.25 3.91 4.52
N LEU A 229 1.09 4.32 5.45
CA LEU A 229 1.97 5.47 5.28
C LEU A 229 3.27 5.28 6.04
N THR A 230 4.33 5.90 5.53
CA THR A 230 5.66 5.84 6.10
C THR A 230 6.35 7.19 6.00
N TRP A 231 7.18 7.54 6.97
CA TRP A 231 7.97 8.76 6.93
C TRP A 231 9.22 8.64 7.79
N ILE A 232 10.11 9.61 7.63
CA ILE A 232 11.32 9.76 8.42
C ILE A 232 11.04 10.82 9.49
N GLU A 233 11.14 10.44 10.75
CA GLU A 233 11.17 11.40 11.85
C GLU A 233 12.53 12.10 11.88
N GLU A 234 12.50 13.42 12.07
CA GLU A 234 13.67 14.25 12.40
C GLU A 234 14.33 13.80 13.70
#